data_AF-A0A7W4GD13-F1
#
_entry.id   AF-A0A7W4GD13-F1
#
_cell.length_a   1.000
_cell.length_b   1.000
_cell.length_c   1.000
_cell.angle_alpha   90.00
_cell.angle_beta   90.00
_cell.angle_gamma   90.00
#
_symmetry.space_group_name_H-M   'P 1'
#
loop_
_entity.id
_entity.type
_entity.pdbx_description
1 polymer ?
#
loop_
_entity_poly.entity_id
_entity_poly.type
_entity_poly.pdbx_seq_one_letter_code
_entity_poly.pdbx_strand_id
1 'polypeptide(L)'
;MTMRSCTLFYSFANYGLNKKGRRNGKASLIHSLRLMEQLELKQKYLNKSHELMRTKNEIKIEWDSLLSHANLIDTEDGIVRLDAFTQAQRQQLLLDVVEPPELNTKNADKWGKLKSSAKYKLNQWIKKDGFCDEGIEFINEILASENVVNVHHSKYRFNLFDMKRKSQKIEQLTNYINAHNALIDKPKTLNFTNFQEILFKIPIVNGIGADIVSGKEMMQTMKGFIVHFYPDYPIKLMLLHDDERLAHENIGAHVHAFISGKNALTGKYDLRIAQIKKVNEFLFKRDGMSANLFSETGRLNYEQAGDVAHHMQEMFYEFVNEHLFHPKNINAAFHPESVRKSEKRKQMRREAKLAKRDRPYNFLTRLIEHISGLEKELDVLGWNISDSQQLFDELTRQLAIVSESCDTFTEREKLLEQQCQIKAKKYQDIYLALLNKQKTLSKKMLFEYELDERLNEKAKTETTLDISIGIKNRANVALDTSITEKQSMLDKLSVMTAEALQPINQMLERMHKRLILNGRAGAKELMQSIMKAFTEDLPQELRNRLISVTRNTGDIELKDALTSKDSQINNSLDT
;
A
#
# COMPACT_ATOMS: atom_id res chain seq x y z
N MET A 1 -12.45 4.75 -44.93
CA MET A 1 -12.75 5.13 -43.53
C MET A 1 -14.09 5.83 -43.51
N THR A 2 -15.00 5.47 -42.61
CA THR A 2 -16.30 6.13 -42.45
C THR A 2 -16.13 7.43 -41.66
N MET A 3 -16.67 8.55 -42.15
CA MET A 3 -16.65 9.83 -41.44
C MET A 3 -17.44 9.74 -40.13
N ARG A 4 -16.93 10.35 -39.05
CA ARG A 4 -17.64 10.44 -37.77
C ARG A 4 -18.82 11.39 -37.90
N SER A 5 -20.04 10.89 -37.75
CA SER A 5 -21.24 11.72 -37.78
C SER A 5 -21.47 12.43 -36.44
N CYS A 6 -21.86 13.70 -36.47
CA CYS A 6 -22.22 14.49 -35.28
C CYS A 6 -23.40 15.44 -35.57
N THR A 7 -23.96 16.06 -34.54
CA THR A 7 -24.98 17.11 -34.71
C THR A 7 -24.50 18.43 -34.16
N LEU A 8 -24.90 19.54 -34.79
CA LEU A 8 -24.54 20.88 -34.33
C LEU A 8 -25.72 21.60 -33.68
N PHE A 9 -25.43 22.69 -33.01
CA PHE A 9 -26.45 23.65 -32.60
C PHE A 9 -26.10 25.02 -33.18
N TYR A 10 -26.93 25.48 -34.12
CA TYR A 10 -26.92 26.82 -34.68
C TYR A 10 -28.25 27.50 -34.37
N SER A 11 -28.18 28.68 -33.78
CA SER A 11 -29.36 29.49 -33.52
C SER A 11 -29.03 30.97 -33.61
N PHE A 12 -30.04 31.79 -33.84
CA PHE A 12 -29.89 33.23 -33.85
C PHE A 12 -31.05 33.92 -33.16
N ALA A 13 -30.76 35.06 -32.53
CA ALA A 13 -31.73 35.89 -31.82
C ALA A 13 -31.62 37.34 -32.29
N ASN A 14 -32.76 37.91 -32.70
CA ASN A 14 -32.84 39.31 -33.15
C ASN A 14 -33.19 40.23 -31.98
N TYR A 15 -32.36 41.25 -31.75
CA TYR A 15 -32.60 42.26 -30.73
C TYR A 15 -33.00 43.58 -31.37
N GLY A 16 -34.26 43.98 -31.21
CA GLY A 16 -34.79 45.20 -31.84
C GLY A 16 -34.34 46.51 -31.19
N LEU A 17 -34.47 47.62 -31.92
CA LEU A 17 -34.20 48.99 -31.44
C LEU A 17 -35.14 49.45 -30.32
N ASN A 18 -36.36 48.93 -30.32
CA ASN A 18 -37.03 48.31 -29.19
C ASN A 18 -36.56 48.51 -27.74
N LYS A 19 -37.31 49.12 -26.82
CA LYS A 19 -36.98 49.03 -25.37
C LYS A 19 -36.83 47.57 -24.88
N LYS A 20 -37.76 46.69 -25.27
CA LYS A 20 -37.73 45.26 -24.91
C LYS A 20 -36.54 44.55 -25.59
N GLY A 21 -36.35 44.78 -26.89
CA GLY A 21 -35.25 44.23 -27.68
C GLY A 21 -33.88 44.60 -27.12
N ARG A 22 -33.64 45.89 -26.86
CA ARG A 22 -32.41 46.40 -26.24
C ARG A 22 -32.19 45.81 -24.85
N ARG A 23 -33.23 45.73 -24.00
CA ARG A 23 -33.11 45.12 -22.67
C ARG A 23 -32.66 43.66 -22.77
N ASN A 24 -33.29 42.88 -23.63
CA ASN A 24 -32.95 41.47 -23.81
C ASN A 24 -31.55 41.29 -24.42
N GLY A 25 -31.17 42.15 -25.38
CA GLY A 25 -29.84 42.12 -25.99
C GLY A 25 -28.73 42.50 -25.01
N LYS A 26 -28.97 43.52 -24.17
CA LYS A 26 -28.07 43.87 -23.06
C LYS A 26 -27.87 42.71 -22.10
N ALA A 27 -28.94 42.00 -21.72
CA ALA A 27 -28.83 40.84 -20.85
C ALA A 27 -27.96 39.73 -21.48
N SER A 28 -28.11 39.48 -22.79
CA SER A 28 -27.26 38.52 -23.50
C SER A 28 -25.79 38.95 -23.57
N LEU A 29 -25.52 40.24 -23.80
CA LEU A 29 -24.17 40.79 -23.80
C LEU A 29 -23.51 40.77 -22.42
N ILE A 30 -24.26 41.06 -21.35
CA ILE A 30 -23.79 40.96 -19.96
C ILE A 30 -23.32 39.52 -19.68
N HIS A 31 -24.14 38.53 -20.05
CA HIS A 31 -23.76 37.12 -19.98
C HIS A 31 -22.49 36.87 -20.78
N SER A 32 -22.49 37.28 -22.05
CA SER A 32 -21.42 36.93 -22.99
C SER A 32 -20.08 37.54 -22.64
N LEU A 33 -20.06 38.77 -22.12
CA LEU A 33 -18.85 39.47 -21.69
C LEU A 33 -18.44 39.15 -20.26
N ARG A 34 -19.17 38.26 -19.56
CA ARG A 34 -18.93 37.91 -18.15
C ARG A 34 -18.84 39.16 -17.27
N LEU A 35 -19.77 40.08 -17.46
CA LEU A 35 -19.83 41.31 -16.69
C LEU A 35 -20.36 41.02 -15.28
N MET A 36 -19.55 41.35 -14.27
CA MET A 36 -19.91 41.19 -12.85
C MET A 36 -20.73 42.39 -12.40
N GLU A 37 -21.82 42.14 -11.67
CA GLU A 37 -22.89 43.08 -11.29
C GLU A 37 -22.45 44.32 -10.47
N GLN A 38 -21.16 44.47 -10.12
CA GLN A 38 -20.66 45.52 -9.23
C GLN A 38 -20.46 46.91 -9.85
N LEU A 39 -20.77 47.13 -11.13
CA LEU A 39 -20.63 48.46 -11.71
C LEU A 39 -21.95 49.23 -11.68
N GLU A 40 -21.93 50.31 -10.90
CA GLU A 40 -22.94 51.36 -10.74
C GLU A 40 -23.47 51.88 -12.09
N LEU A 41 -24.35 51.13 -12.75
CA LEU A 41 -25.19 51.70 -13.77
C LEU A 41 -26.20 52.60 -13.04
N LYS A 42 -25.88 53.89 -12.94
CA LYS A 42 -26.83 54.99 -12.64
C LYS A 42 -27.93 55.13 -13.71
N GLN A 43 -28.39 54.02 -14.29
CA GLN A 43 -29.55 53.97 -15.19
C GLN A 43 -30.78 53.60 -14.37
N LYS A 44 -31.63 54.60 -14.13
CA LYS A 44 -32.98 54.54 -13.53
C LYS A 44 -33.92 53.44 -14.09
N TYR A 45 -33.49 52.74 -15.15
CA TYR A 45 -34.18 51.65 -15.83
C TYR A 45 -33.86 50.26 -15.26
N LEU A 46 -32.81 50.11 -14.45
CA LEU A 46 -32.45 48.82 -13.83
C LEU A 46 -33.37 48.43 -12.66
N ASN A 47 -33.97 49.41 -11.99
CA ASN A 47 -34.73 49.19 -10.75
C ASN A 47 -36.02 48.36 -10.97
N LYS A 48 -36.52 48.26 -12.22
CA LYS A 48 -37.60 47.31 -12.60
C LYS A 48 -37.12 46.07 -13.33
N SER A 49 -35.83 45.98 -13.63
CA SER A 49 -35.20 44.76 -14.12
C SER A 49 -34.48 43.99 -13.02
N HIS A 50 -34.40 44.47 -11.77
CA HIS A 50 -33.94 43.64 -10.64
C HIS A 50 -34.80 42.37 -10.44
N GLU A 51 -36.06 42.38 -10.85
CA GLU A 51 -36.93 41.17 -10.86
C GLU A 51 -36.62 40.21 -12.03
N LEU A 52 -35.85 40.64 -13.03
CA LEU A 52 -35.49 39.86 -14.23
C LEU A 52 -33.97 39.65 -14.39
N MET A 53 -33.16 40.39 -13.63
CA MET A 53 -31.73 40.23 -13.48
C MET A 53 -31.52 39.16 -12.43
N ARG A 54 -30.76 38.15 -12.83
CA ARG A 54 -30.43 36.99 -12.01
C ARG A 54 -29.62 37.45 -10.80
N THR A 55 -29.84 36.83 -9.64
CA THR A 55 -29.03 37.14 -8.46
C THR A 55 -27.55 36.87 -8.74
N LYS A 56 -26.63 37.60 -8.08
CA LYS A 56 -25.17 37.35 -8.18
C LYS A 56 -24.79 35.87 -8.02
N ASN A 57 -25.51 35.13 -7.18
CA ASN A 57 -25.29 33.70 -6.96
C ASN A 57 -25.78 32.86 -8.15
N GLU A 58 -26.92 33.20 -8.74
CA GLU A 58 -27.41 32.52 -9.96
C GLU A 58 -26.45 32.71 -11.14
N ILE A 59 -25.87 33.89 -11.30
CA ILE A 59 -24.90 34.18 -12.36
C ILE A 59 -23.62 33.34 -12.18
N LYS A 60 -23.12 33.23 -10.94
CA LYS A 60 -21.94 32.41 -10.61
C LYS A 60 -22.12 30.92 -10.85
N ILE A 61 -23.35 30.42 -10.83
CA ILE A 61 -23.67 29.01 -10.95
C ILE A 61 -23.80 28.56 -12.42
N GLU A 62 -23.62 29.46 -13.39
CA GLU A 62 -23.78 29.13 -14.81
C GLU A 62 -22.46 28.80 -15.53
N TRP A 63 -21.32 29.02 -14.89
CA TRP A 63 -19.97 28.76 -15.40
C TRP A 63 -18.95 28.61 -14.26
N ASP A 64 -17.80 28.01 -14.54
CA ASP A 64 -16.67 27.92 -13.61
C ASP A 64 -15.70 29.11 -13.80
N SER A 65 -15.60 29.97 -12.79
CA SER A 65 -14.68 31.12 -12.82
C SER A 65 -13.20 30.73 -12.96
N LEU A 66 -12.80 29.52 -12.54
CA LEU A 66 -11.44 29.01 -12.71
C LEU A 66 -11.08 28.80 -14.19
N LEU A 67 -12.09 28.57 -15.04
CA LEU A 67 -11.94 28.38 -16.49
C LEU A 67 -12.09 29.69 -17.28
N SER A 68 -12.24 30.84 -16.61
CA SER A 68 -12.40 32.16 -17.29
C SER A 68 -11.27 32.48 -18.28
N HIS A 69 -10.09 31.91 -18.02
CA HIS A 69 -8.87 32.03 -18.80
C HIS A 69 -8.93 31.29 -20.15
N ALA A 70 -9.92 30.42 -20.36
CA ALA A 70 -10.18 29.69 -21.61
C ALA A 70 -11.15 30.43 -22.54
N ASN A 71 -11.85 31.46 -22.05
CA ASN A 71 -12.74 32.27 -22.86
C ASN A 71 -11.96 33.17 -23.82
N LEU A 72 -12.43 33.30 -25.05
CA LEU A 72 -11.76 34.07 -26.09
C LEU A 72 -12.64 35.21 -26.62
N ILE A 73 -12.00 36.23 -27.18
CA ILE A 73 -12.62 37.37 -27.87
C ILE A 73 -11.87 37.64 -29.17
N ASP A 74 -12.60 37.88 -30.26
CA ASP A 74 -12.03 38.32 -31.54
C ASP A 74 -11.91 39.84 -31.54
N THR A 75 -10.72 40.32 -31.86
CA THR A 75 -10.35 41.74 -31.88
C THR A 75 -9.64 42.07 -33.19
N GLU A 76 -9.34 43.35 -33.42
CA GLU A 76 -8.53 43.76 -34.57
C GLU A 76 -7.12 43.14 -34.52
N ASP A 77 -6.58 42.93 -33.32
CA ASP A 77 -5.28 42.28 -33.09
C ASP A 77 -5.36 40.73 -33.16
N GLY A 78 -6.53 40.18 -33.46
CA GLY A 78 -6.80 38.75 -33.55
C GLY A 78 -7.55 38.18 -32.34
N ILE A 79 -7.54 36.85 -32.22
CA ILE A 79 -8.27 36.12 -31.18
C ILE A 79 -7.42 36.01 -29.91
N VAL A 80 -7.83 36.71 -28.87
CA VAL A 80 -7.14 36.82 -27.57
C VAL A 80 -8.05 36.36 -26.43
N ARG A 81 -7.52 36.26 -25.21
CA ARG A 81 -8.31 35.86 -24.03
C ARG A 81 -9.22 36.99 -23.57
N LEU A 82 -10.45 36.65 -23.20
CA LEU A 82 -11.40 37.61 -22.65
C LEU A 82 -10.95 38.14 -21.28
N ASP A 83 -10.24 37.33 -20.50
CA ASP A 83 -9.73 37.71 -19.17
C ASP A 83 -8.66 38.81 -19.22
N ALA A 84 -8.05 39.07 -20.38
CA ALA A 84 -7.15 40.20 -20.61
C ALA A 84 -7.86 41.56 -20.58
N PHE A 85 -9.18 41.59 -20.72
CA PHE A 85 -9.98 42.81 -20.66
C PHE A 85 -10.52 43.05 -19.25
N THR A 86 -10.35 44.26 -18.74
CA THR A 86 -10.97 44.72 -17.49
C THR A 86 -12.49 44.79 -17.61
N GLN A 87 -13.21 44.78 -16.48
CA GLN A 87 -14.67 44.93 -16.46
C GLN A 87 -15.14 46.23 -17.13
N ALA A 88 -14.38 47.33 -16.98
CA ALA A 88 -14.66 48.60 -17.63
C ALA A 88 -14.53 48.52 -19.17
N GLN A 89 -13.47 47.88 -19.68
CA GLN A 89 -13.31 47.67 -21.13
C GLN A 89 -14.41 46.78 -21.70
N ARG A 90 -14.77 45.69 -21.00
CA ARG A 90 -15.90 44.83 -21.39
C ARG A 90 -17.23 45.58 -21.37
N GLN A 91 -17.41 46.49 -20.43
CA GLN A 91 -18.59 47.35 -20.39
C GLN A 91 -18.63 48.29 -21.60
N GLN A 92 -17.49 48.85 -22.01
CA GLN A 92 -17.42 49.67 -23.22
C GLN A 92 -17.81 48.86 -24.47
N LEU A 93 -17.27 47.65 -24.63
CA LEU A 93 -17.66 46.74 -25.73
C LEU A 93 -19.17 46.48 -25.76
N LEU A 94 -19.80 46.30 -24.60
CA LEU A 94 -21.26 46.16 -24.52
C LEU A 94 -21.99 47.41 -25.06
N LEU A 95 -21.52 48.61 -24.69
CA LEU A 95 -22.13 49.86 -25.14
C LEU A 95 -21.99 50.00 -26.65
N ASP A 96 -20.82 49.71 -27.21
CA ASP A 96 -20.50 49.78 -28.64
C ASP A 96 -21.40 48.85 -29.47
N VAL A 97 -21.64 47.63 -28.99
CA VAL A 97 -22.56 46.69 -29.66
C VAL A 97 -24.00 47.23 -29.66
N VAL A 98 -24.43 47.79 -28.54
CA VAL A 98 -25.81 48.24 -28.30
C VAL A 98 -26.14 49.56 -29.01
N GLU A 99 -25.14 50.29 -29.51
CA GLU A 99 -25.34 51.51 -30.28
C GLU A 99 -26.29 51.33 -31.49
N PRO A 100 -27.07 52.37 -31.85
CA PRO A 100 -27.13 53.72 -31.25
C PRO A 100 -27.84 53.74 -29.88
N PRO A 101 -27.85 54.85 -29.11
CA PRO A 101 -28.63 54.98 -27.88
C PRO A 101 -30.14 54.73 -28.07
N GLU A 102 -30.88 54.53 -26.98
CA GLU A 102 -32.32 54.21 -27.04
C GLU A 102 -33.08 55.32 -27.79
N LEU A 103 -33.67 54.95 -28.93
CA LEU A 103 -34.51 55.84 -29.71
C LEU A 103 -35.89 55.92 -29.06
N ASN A 104 -36.32 57.12 -28.67
CA ASN A 104 -37.63 57.34 -28.09
C ASN A 104 -38.73 57.39 -29.18
N THR A 105 -39.62 56.39 -29.19
CA THR A 105 -40.75 56.31 -30.14
C THR A 105 -41.93 57.21 -29.84
N LYS A 106 -42.04 57.82 -28.65
CA LYS A 106 -43.24 58.61 -28.30
C LYS A 106 -43.54 59.68 -29.35
N ASN A 107 -42.49 60.25 -29.94
CA ASN A 107 -42.63 61.17 -31.06
C ASN A 107 -42.82 60.45 -32.40
N ALA A 108 -42.12 59.34 -32.66
CA ALA A 108 -42.21 58.62 -33.94
C ALA A 108 -43.62 58.03 -34.22
N ASP A 109 -44.31 57.46 -33.23
CA ASP A 109 -45.68 56.96 -33.41
C ASP A 109 -46.67 58.09 -33.64
N LYS A 110 -46.51 59.21 -32.91
CA LYS A 110 -47.30 60.44 -33.11
C LYS A 110 -47.11 60.98 -34.53
N TRP A 111 -45.85 61.13 -34.96
CA TRP A 111 -45.52 61.58 -36.31
C TRP A 111 -45.97 60.58 -37.38
N GLY A 112 -45.87 59.27 -37.14
CA GLY A 112 -46.34 58.22 -38.05
C GLY A 112 -47.84 58.24 -38.27
N LYS A 113 -48.63 58.38 -37.19
CA LYS A 113 -50.09 58.56 -37.27
C LYS A 113 -50.45 59.87 -38.00
N LEU A 114 -49.74 60.96 -37.69
CA LEU A 114 -49.96 62.25 -38.35
C LEU A 114 -49.64 62.16 -39.85
N LYS A 115 -48.51 61.56 -40.24
CA LYS A 115 -48.11 61.34 -41.64
C LYS A 115 -49.17 60.54 -42.40
N SER A 116 -49.61 59.41 -41.83
CA SER A 116 -50.63 58.55 -42.46
C SER A 116 -51.99 59.24 -42.59
N SER A 117 -52.45 59.94 -41.54
CA SER A 117 -53.72 60.67 -41.56
C SER A 117 -53.69 61.84 -42.56
N ALA A 118 -52.60 62.62 -42.58
CA ALA A 118 -52.42 63.72 -43.52
C ALA A 118 -52.33 63.21 -44.97
N LYS A 119 -51.54 62.15 -45.23
CA LYS A 119 -51.45 61.51 -46.55
C LYS A 119 -52.81 61.00 -47.03
N TYR A 120 -53.57 60.34 -46.15
CA TYR A 120 -54.91 59.86 -46.47
C TYR A 120 -55.84 61.01 -46.87
N LYS A 121 -55.85 62.11 -46.10
CA LYS A 121 -56.66 63.29 -46.42
C LYS A 121 -56.26 63.95 -47.73
N LEU A 122 -54.96 64.12 -48.00
CA LEU A 122 -54.45 64.65 -49.27
C LEU A 122 -54.91 63.78 -50.45
N ASN A 123 -54.74 62.46 -50.36
CA ASN A 123 -55.19 61.52 -51.39
C ASN A 123 -56.72 61.53 -51.59
N GLN A 124 -57.49 61.69 -50.51
CA GLN A 124 -58.95 61.83 -50.59
C GLN A 124 -59.38 63.11 -51.31
N TRP A 125 -58.65 64.21 -51.13
CA TRP A 125 -58.93 65.45 -51.84
C TRP A 125 -58.49 65.41 -53.30
N ILE A 126 -57.38 64.72 -53.62
CA ILE A 126 -56.99 64.44 -55.01
C ILE A 126 -58.10 63.66 -55.72
N LYS A 127 -58.64 62.62 -55.09
CA LYS A 127 -59.73 61.79 -55.67
C LYS A 127 -61.08 62.49 -55.82
N LYS A 128 -61.29 63.64 -55.17
CA LYS A 128 -62.55 64.39 -55.18
C LYS A 128 -62.44 65.70 -55.98
N ASP A 129 -61.50 65.76 -56.92
CA ASP A 129 -61.20 66.95 -57.73
C ASP A 129 -61.00 68.21 -56.87
N GLY A 130 -60.34 68.02 -55.73
CA GLY A 130 -60.06 69.08 -54.78
C GLY A 130 -58.90 70.00 -55.20
N PHE A 131 -58.17 69.70 -56.26
CA PHE A 131 -56.97 70.40 -56.68
C PHE A 131 -56.97 70.60 -58.19
N CYS A 132 -56.28 71.63 -58.69
CA CYS A 132 -55.89 71.71 -60.09
C CYS A 132 -54.78 70.69 -60.39
N ASP A 133 -54.55 70.40 -61.67
CA ASP A 133 -53.58 69.38 -62.10
C ASP A 133 -52.16 69.67 -61.59
N GLU A 134 -51.72 70.92 -61.64
CA GLU A 134 -50.41 71.35 -61.12
C GLU A 134 -50.30 71.17 -59.60
N GLY A 135 -51.42 71.35 -58.89
CA GLY A 135 -51.51 71.11 -57.46
C GLY A 135 -51.41 69.62 -57.11
N ILE A 136 -52.00 68.75 -57.92
CA ILE A 136 -51.91 67.29 -57.77
C ILE A 136 -50.47 66.83 -58.00
N GLU A 137 -49.84 67.29 -59.08
CA GLU A 137 -48.45 66.95 -59.41
C GLU A 137 -47.50 67.36 -58.29
N PHE A 138 -47.65 68.58 -57.78
CA PHE A 138 -46.85 69.08 -56.66
C PHE A 138 -47.05 68.29 -55.36
N ILE A 139 -48.27 67.87 -55.03
CA ILE A 139 -48.49 67.00 -53.87
C ILE A 139 -47.82 65.66 -54.09
N ASN A 140 -47.94 65.06 -55.27
CA ASN A 140 -47.32 63.78 -55.59
C ASN A 140 -45.79 63.84 -55.49
N GLU A 141 -45.17 64.94 -55.94
CA GLU A 141 -43.74 65.23 -55.76
C GLU A 141 -43.35 65.18 -54.26
N ILE A 142 -44.09 65.90 -53.41
CA ILE A 142 -43.85 65.91 -51.95
C ILE A 142 -44.09 64.53 -51.33
N LEU A 143 -45.12 63.81 -51.76
CA LEU A 143 -45.46 62.49 -51.23
C LEU A 143 -44.42 61.42 -51.62
N ALA A 144 -43.75 61.59 -52.76
CA ALA A 144 -42.71 60.70 -53.28
C ALA A 144 -41.31 61.03 -52.77
N SER A 145 -41.07 62.24 -52.24
CA SER A 145 -39.77 62.65 -51.73
C SER A 145 -39.25 61.73 -50.63
N GLU A 146 -37.99 61.30 -50.75
CA GLU A 146 -37.25 60.61 -49.69
C GLU A 146 -36.41 61.59 -48.83
N ASN A 147 -36.29 62.85 -49.25
CA ASN A 147 -35.45 63.88 -48.65
C ASN A 147 -36.24 64.89 -47.81
N VAL A 148 -35.53 65.70 -47.01
CA VAL A 148 -36.13 66.77 -46.20
C VAL A 148 -36.81 67.78 -47.12
N VAL A 149 -38.08 68.07 -46.85
CA VAL A 149 -38.89 69.01 -47.64
C VAL A 149 -39.01 70.33 -46.89
N ASN A 150 -38.68 71.46 -47.53
CA ASN A 150 -38.79 72.77 -46.90
C ASN A 150 -40.26 73.19 -46.75
N VAL A 151 -40.78 73.13 -45.51
CA VAL A 151 -42.20 73.41 -45.21
C VAL A 151 -42.63 74.83 -45.59
N HIS A 152 -41.75 75.83 -45.44
CA HIS A 152 -42.07 77.22 -45.76
C HIS A 152 -42.17 77.43 -47.27
N HIS A 153 -41.21 76.90 -48.02
CA HIS A 153 -41.22 76.95 -49.48
C HIS A 153 -42.44 76.20 -50.03
N SER A 154 -42.70 74.99 -49.54
CA SER A 154 -43.85 74.20 -50.00
C SER A 154 -45.17 74.87 -49.67
N LYS A 155 -45.30 75.48 -48.49
CA LYS A 155 -46.49 76.25 -48.10
C LYS A 155 -46.71 77.46 -49.01
N TYR A 156 -45.65 78.20 -49.34
CA TYR A 156 -45.72 79.34 -50.25
C TYR A 156 -46.18 78.91 -51.64
N ARG A 157 -45.51 77.91 -52.25
CA ARG A 157 -45.85 77.37 -53.57
C ARG A 157 -47.28 76.84 -53.62
N PHE A 158 -47.69 76.10 -52.59
CA PHE A 158 -49.05 75.55 -52.51
C PHE A 158 -50.15 76.61 -52.39
N ASN A 159 -49.83 77.78 -51.82
CA ASN A 159 -50.78 78.87 -51.66
C ASN A 159 -51.13 79.57 -52.99
N LEU A 160 -50.29 79.40 -54.03
CA LEU A 160 -50.50 80.00 -55.35
C LEU A 160 -51.59 79.30 -56.17
N PHE A 161 -51.86 78.02 -55.92
CA PHE A 161 -52.88 77.27 -56.64
C PHE A 161 -54.29 77.71 -56.26
N ASP A 162 -55.22 77.77 -57.23
CA ASP A 162 -56.62 78.07 -56.94
C ASP A 162 -57.38 76.83 -56.45
N MET A 163 -58.05 76.93 -55.28
CA MET A 163 -58.76 75.79 -54.69
C MET A 163 -59.71 76.18 -53.54
N LYS A 164 -60.79 75.43 -53.40
CA LYS A 164 -61.73 75.53 -52.25
C LYS A 164 -61.09 74.99 -50.96
N ARG A 165 -61.40 75.62 -49.81
CA ARG A 165 -60.87 75.24 -48.47
C ARG A 165 -59.33 75.23 -48.39
N LYS A 166 -58.69 76.19 -49.06
CA LYS A 166 -57.23 76.32 -49.18
C LYS A 166 -56.48 76.24 -47.83
N SER A 167 -56.98 76.91 -46.79
CA SER A 167 -56.37 76.91 -45.45
C SER A 167 -56.26 75.50 -44.85
N GLN A 168 -57.33 74.71 -44.92
CA GLN A 168 -57.33 73.32 -44.45
C GLN A 168 -56.36 72.45 -45.23
N LYS A 169 -56.25 72.66 -46.54
CA LYS A 169 -55.35 71.92 -47.42
C LYS A 169 -53.89 72.23 -47.15
N ILE A 170 -53.56 73.51 -46.97
CA ILE A 170 -52.23 73.98 -46.54
C ILE A 170 -51.87 73.37 -45.19
N GLU A 171 -52.79 73.34 -44.23
CA GLU A 171 -52.54 72.75 -42.92
C GLU A 171 -52.21 71.26 -43.02
N GLN A 172 -52.96 70.48 -43.82
CA GLN A 172 -52.67 69.06 -44.00
C GLN A 172 -51.34 68.81 -44.73
N LEU A 173 -51.01 69.63 -45.74
CA LEU A 173 -49.71 69.56 -46.40
C LEU A 173 -48.58 69.85 -45.41
N THR A 174 -48.73 70.91 -44.60
CA THR A 174 -47.79 71.30 -43.55
C THR A 174 -47.61 70.16 -42.54
N ASN A 175 -48.71 69.54 -42.10
CA ASN A 175 -48.69 68.39 -41.19
C ASN A 175 -47.98 67.19 -41.80
N TYR A 176 -48.19 66.91 -43.09
CA TYR A 176 -47.48 65.85 -43.80
C TYR A 176 -45.98 66.11 -43.86
N ILE A 177 -45.57 67.31 -44.28
CA ILE A 177 -44.15 67.69 -44.40
C ILE A 177 -43.45 67.64 -43.05
N ASN A 178 -44.04 68.23 -42.01
CA ASN A 178 -43.48 68.21 -40.66
C ASN A 178 -43.32 66.77 -40.15
N ALA A 179 -44.33 65.93 -40.38
CA ALA A 179 -44.26 64.52 -40.00
C ALA A 179 -43.25 63.72 -40.84
N HIS A 180 -43.12 64.02 -42.13
CA HIS A 180 -42.15 63.42 -43.04
C HIS A 180 -40.73 63.75 -42.60
N ASN A 181 -40.41 65.02 -42.43
CA ASN A 181 -39.10 65.49 -41.97
C ASN A 181 -38.76 64.96 -40.57
N ALA A 182 -39.73 64.90 -39.66
CA ALA A 182 -39.52 64.36 -38.32
C ALA A 182 -39.23 62.84 -38.30
N LEU A 183 -39.52 62.13 -39.39
CA LEU A 183 -39.32 60.70 -39.58
C LEU A 183 -38.17 60.36 -40.55
N ILE A 184 -37.58 61.35 -41.23
CA ILE A 184 -36.38 61.16 -42.04
C ILE A 184 -35.22 60.68 -41.15
N ASP A 185 -34.45 59.73 -41.68
CA ASP A 185 -33.36 59.01 -41.00
C ASP A 185 -33.74 58.28 -39.71
N LYS A 186 -35.05 58.24 -39.38
CA LYS A 186 -35.56 57.43 -38.28
C LYS A 186 -36.01 56.07 -38.81
N PRO A 187 -35.75 55.00 -38.05
CA PRO A 187 -36.27 53.69 -38.39
C PRO A 187 -37.81 53.76 -38.44
N LYS A 188 -38.39 53.39 -39.60
CA LYS A 188 -39.86 53.29 -39.84
C LYS A 188 -40.60 52.53 -38.73
N THR A 189 -39.92 51.61 -38.05
CA THR A 189 -40.38 50.92 -36.85
C THR A 189 -39.20 50.65 -35.92
N LEU A 190 -39.40 50.71 -34.61
CA LEU A 190 -38.38 50.24 -33.65
C LEU A 190 -38.28 48.70 -33.58
N ASN A 191 -39.10 47.98 -34.35
CA ASN A 191 -39.03 46.52 -34.43
C ASN A 191 -37.94 46.03 -35.40
N PHE A 192 -37.21 46.92 -36.08
CA PHE A 192 -36.03 46.51 -36.82
C PHE A 192 -34.97 45.92 -35.89
N THR A 193 -34.30 44.87 -36.35
CA THR A 193 -33.15 44.27 -35.70
C THR A 193 -32.05 45.32 -35.56
N ASN A 194 -31.69 45.67 -34.32
CA ASN A 194 -30.52 46.51 -34.03
C ASN A 194 -29.23 45.71 -34.27
N PHE A 195 -29.17 44.55 -33.63
CA PHE A 195 -28.13 43.54 -33.82
C PHE A 195 -28.75 42.15 -33.65
N GLN A 196 -28.11 41.16 -34.26
CA GLN A 196 -28.46 39.76 -34.12
C GLN A 196 -27.32 39.04 -33.42
N GLU A 197 -27.66 38.21 -32.44
CA GLU A 197 -26.73 37.24 -31.89
C GLU A 197 -26.88 35.93 -32.64
N ILE A 198 -25.76 35.31 -32.96
CA ILE A 198 -25.63 34.00 -33.58
C ILE A 198 -24.84 33.12 -32.62
N LEU A 199 -25.35 31.93 -32.35
CA LEU A 199 -24.75 30.95 -31.45
C LEU A 199 -24.39 29.70 -32.23
N PHE A 200 -23.12 29.30 -32.13
CA PHE A 200 -22.60 28.03 -32.62
C PHE A 200 -22.05 27.19 -31.48
N LYS A 201 -22.63 26.01 -31.29
CA LYS A 201 -22.22 25.06 -30.26
C LYS A 201 -22.07 23.66 -30.84
N ILE A 202 -21.03 22.97 -30.39
CA ILE A 202 -20.90 21.51 -30.55
C ILE A 202 -21.42 20.88 -29.25
N PRO A 203 -22.57 20.18 -29.26
CA PRO A 203 -23.08 19.48 -28.10
C PRO A 203 -22.06 18.52 -27.46
N ILE A 204 -21.98 18.53 -26.12
CA ILE A 204 -21.13 17.66 -25.30
C ILE A 204 -21.29 16.18 -25.67
N VAL A 205 -22.52 15.75 -25.98
CA VAL A 205 -22.84 14.36 -26.37
C VAL A 205 -22.12 13.87 -27.63
N ASN A 206 -21.59 14.77 -28.45
CA ASN A 206 -20.80 14.38 -29.61
C ASN A 206 -19.40 13.91 -29.24
N GLY A 207 -18.86 14.27 -28.06
CA GLY A 207 -17.50 13.94 -27.63
C GLY A 207 -16.41 14.52 -28.55
N ILE A 208 -16.63 15.72 -29.09
CA ILE A 208 -15.65 16.45 -29.91
C ILE A 208 -15.07 17.57 -29.03
N GLY A 209 -13.82 17.39 -28.60
CA GLY A 209 -13.13 18.31 -27.71
C GLY A 209 -12.27 19.34 -28.43
N ALA A 210 -11.71 20.25 -27.63
CA ALA A 210 -10.82 21.31 -28.08
C ALA A 210 -9.50 20.80 -28.70
N ASP A 211 -9.15 19.54 -28.44
CA ASP A 211 -8.04 18.80 -29.05
C ASP A 211 -8.30 18.43 -30.52
N ILE A 212 -9.57 18.29 -30.90
CA ILE A 212 -9.98 17.97 -32.28
C ILE A 212 -10.38 19.24 -33.03
N VAL A 213 -11.26 20.04 -32.41
CA VAL A 213 -11.78 21.31 -32.96
C VAL A 213 -11.56 22.38 -31.91
N SER A 214 -10.53 23.21 -32.12
CA SER A 214 -10.17 24.27 -31.18
C SER A 214 -11.18 25.42 -31.20
N GLY A 215 -11.27 26.16 -30.09
CA GLY A 215 -12.13 27.34 -30.00
C GLY A 215 -11.80 28.41 -31.05
N LYS A 216 -10.52 28.59 -31.39
CA LYS A 216 -10.10 29.53 -32.45
C LYS A 216 -10.63 29.12 -33.82
N GLU A 217 -10.55 27.83 -34.18
CA GLU A 217 -11.11 27.33 -35.43
C GLU A 217 -12.63 27.51 -35.49
N MET A 218 -13.34 27.28 -34.38
CA MET A 218 -14.78 27.55 -34.30
C MET A 218 -15.11 29.02 -34.57
N MET A 219 -14.38 29.95 -33.94
CA MET A 219 -14.57 31.39 -34.12
C MET A 219 -14.24 31.81 -35.56
N GLN A 220 -13.13 31.32 -36.12
CA GLN A 220 -12.75 31.59 -37.51
C GLN A 220 -13.79 31.07 -38.50
N THR A 221 -14.35 29.88 -38.25
CA THR A 221 -15.40 29.30 -39.08
C THR A 221 -16.68 30.14 -39.02
N MET A 222 -17.09 30.58 -37.82
CA MET A 222 -18.24 31.49 -37.66
C MET A 222 -18.02 32.83 -38.37
N LYS A 223 -16.83 33.42 -38.23
CA LYS A 223 -16.43 34.64 -38.92
C LYS A 223 -16.48 34.46 -40.44
N GLY A 224 -15.93 33.36 -40.94
CA GLY A 224 -15.96 33.00 -42.35
C GLY A 224 -17.39 32.88 -42.89
N PHE A 225 -18.27 32.21 -42.16
CA PHE A 225 -19.69 32.09 -42.52
C PHE A 225 -20.37 33.46 -42.64
N ILE A 226 -20.19 34.31 -41.62
CA ILE A 226 -20.79 35.65 -41.61
C ILE A 226 -20.25 36.51 -42.74
N VAL A 227 -18.93 36.54 -42.96
CA VAL A 227 -18.30 37.32 -44.02
C VAL A 227 -18.71 36.80 -45.41
N HIS A 228 -18.87 35.49 -45.57
CA HIS A 228 -19.27 34.89 -46.84
C HIS A 228 -20.72 35.24 -47.21
N PHE A 229 -21.67 35.07 -46.29
CA PHE A 229 -23.09 35.25 -46.58
C PHE A 229 -23.62 36.65 -46.30
N TYR A 230 -23.01 37.38 -45.37
CA TYR A 230 -23.46 38.68 -44.87
C TYR A 230 -22.32 39.73 -44.78
N PRO A 231 -21.51 39.93 -45.83
CA PRO A 231 -20.32 40.80 -45.78
C PRO A 231 -20.64 42.25 -45.40
N ASP A 232 -21.82 42.76 -45.79
CA ASP A 232 -22.23 44.14 -45.54
C ASP A 232 -22.72 44.39 -44.11
N TYR A 233 -22.75 43.36 -43.25
CA TYR A 233 -23.26 43.42 -41.89
C TYR A 233 -22.11 43.19 -40.89
N PRO A 234 -21.49 44.25 -40.37
CA PRO A 234 -20.31 44.14 -39.53
C PRO A 234 -20.53 43.25 -38.30
N ILE A 235 -19.55 42.39 -38.02
CA ILE A 235 -19.45 41.70 -36.74
C ILE A 235 -19.06 42.74 -35.69
N LYS A 236 -19.97 43.03 -34.77
CA LYS A 236 -19.75 44.00 -33.69
C LYS A 236 -18.96 43.41 -32.52
N LEU A 237 -19.11 42.10 -32.28
CA LEU A 237 -18.44 41.38 -31.20
C LEU A 237 -18.51 39.88 -31.49
N MET A 238 -17.41 39.15 -31.26
CA MET A 238 -17.42 37.69 -31.31
C MET A 238 -16.62 37.13 -30.14
N LEU A 239 -17.21 36.14 -29.46
CA LEU A 239 -16.72 35.58 -28.20
C LEU A 239 -16.81 34.06 -28.25
N LEU A 240 -15.90 33.38 -27.54
CA LEU A 240 -16.02 31.96 -27.23
C LEU A 240 -16.08 31.77 -25.72
N HIS A 241 -17.02 30.95 -25.28
CA HIS A 241 -17.09 30.47 -23.90
C HIS A 241 -16.61 29.02 -23.83
N ASP A 242 -15.64 28.78 -22.95
CA ASP A 242 -15.13 27.45 -22.59
C ASP A 242 -15.09 27.24 -21.06
N ASP A 243 -15.96 27.98 -20.36
CA ASP A 243 -16.12 27.95 -18.90
C ASP A 243 -17.47 27.38 -18.45
N GLU A 244 -18.36 27.01 -19.37
CA GLU A 244 -19.66 26.37 -19.07
C GLU A 244 -19.58 24.81 -19.05
N ARG A 245 -18.42 24.27 -18.66
CA ARG A 245 -18.09 22.83 -18.58
C ARG A 245 -17.40 22.49 -17.26
N LEU A 246 -17.32 21.21 -16.92
CA LEU A 246 -16.51 20.78 -15.77
C LEU A 246 -15.02 20.96 -16.06
N ALA A 247 -14.21 21.24 -15.04
CA ALA A 247 -12.79 21.55 -15.19
C ALA A 247 -11.99 20.46 -15.93
N HIS A 248 -12.36 19.19 -15.73
CA HIS A 248 -11.72 18.02 -16.36
C HIS A 248 -12.27 17.69 -17.77
N GLU A 249 -13.39 18.27 -18.18
CA GLU A 249 -13.96 18.08 -19.52
C GLU A 249 -13.23 18.97 -20.53
N ASN A 250 -12.97 18.52 -21.76
CA ASN A 250 -12.40 19.36 -22.82
C ASN A 250 -13.42 19.64 -23.95
N ILE A 251 -14.71 19.53 -23.63
CA ILE A 251 -15.87 19.59 -24.54
C ILE A 251 -16.86 20.66 -24.08
N GLY A 252 -17.70 21.15 -24.99
CA GLY A 252 -18.83 22.04 -24.64
C GLY A 252 -18.61 23.53 -24.91
N ALA A 253 -17.45 23.91 -25.45
CA ALA A 253 -17.17 25.25 -25.92
C ALA A 253 -18.19 25.73 -26.98
N HIS A 254 -18.47 27.02 -27.01
CA HIS A 254 -19.41 27.61 -27.95
C HIS A 254 -19.09 29.07 -28.27
N VAL A 255 -19.46 29.49 -29.48
CA VAL A 255 -19.19 30.82 -30.04
C VAL A 255 -20.47 31.64 -30.05
N HIS A 256 -20.38 32.87 -29.59
CA HIS A 256 -21.38 33.92 -29.77
C HIS A 256 -20.83 34.97 -30.74
N ALA A 257 -21.57 35.28 -31.80
CA ALA A 257 -21.26 36.38 -32.71
C ALA A 257 -22.43 37.38 -32.74
N PHE A 258 -22.13 38.65 -32.53
CA PHE A 258 -23.10 39.75 -32.57
C PHE A 258 -22.88 40.53 -33.85
N ILE A 259 -23.81 40.45 -34.79
CA ILE A 259 -23.73 41.16 -36.07
C ILE A 259 -24.67 42.35 -36.09
N SER A 260 -24.26 43.42 -36.77
CA SER A 260 -25.09 44.60 -37.00
C SER A 260 -26.35 44.23 -37.77
N GLY A 261 -27.51 44.73 -37.34
CA GLY A 261 -28.73 44.70 -38.14
C GLY A 261 -28.76 45.79 -39.22
N LYS A 262 -27.82 46.75 -39.15
CA LYS A 262 -27.64 47.84 -40.10
C LYS A 262 -26.57 47.46 -41.13
N ASN A 263 -26.94 47.50 -42.40
CA ASN A 263 -26.03 47.34 -43.52
C ASN A 263 -25.06 48.53 -43.58
N ALA A 264 -23.76 48.25 -43.65
CA ALA A 264 -22.70 49.26 -43.64
C ALA A 264 -22.65 50.09 -44.93
N LEU A 265 -23.03 49.52 -46.07
CA LEU A 265 -23.03 50.20 -47.36
C LEU A 265 -24.26 51.09 -47.55
N THR A 266 -25.45 50.59 -47.19
CA THR A 266 -26.71 51.31 -47.45
C THR A 266 -27.18 52.15 -46.25
N GLY A 267 -26.64 51.88 -45.06
CA GLY A 267 -27.09 52.48 -43.81
C GLY A 267 -28.48 52.01 -43.35
N LYS A 268 -29.11 51.04 -44.02
CA LYS A 268 -30.48 50.57 -43.72
C LYS A 268 -30.47 49.40 -42.74
N TYR A 269 -31.50 49.32 -41.90
CA TYR A 269 -31.73 48.18 -41.00
C TYR A 269 -32.52 47.06 -41.70
N ASP A 270 -31.84 46.31 -42.57
CA ASP A 270 -32.46 45.37 -43.50
C ASP A 270 -31.88 43.94 -43.43
N LEU A 271 -31.14 43.59 -42.37
CA LEU A 271 -30.56 42.25 -42.18
C LEU A 271 -31.55 41.10 -42.45
N ARG A 272 -32.81 41.21 -41.99
CA ARG A 272 -33.81 40.16 -42.24
C ARG A 272 -34.14 39.99 -43.72
N ILE A 273 -34.12 41.06 -44.50
CA ILE A 273 -34.34 41.01 -45.94
C ILE A 273 -33.15 40.34 -46.62
N ALA A 274 -31.92 40.70 -46.23
CA ALA A 274 -30.72 40.04 -46.74
C ALA A 274 -30.69 38.54 -46.41
N GLN A 275 -31.11 38.15 -45.21
CA GLN A 275 -31.24 36.74 -44.82
C GLN A 275 -32.19 35.96 -45.72
N ILE A 276 -33.36 36.54 -46.02
CA ILE A 276 -34.34 35.95 -46.95
C ILE A 276 -33.73 35.81 -48.35
N LYS A 277 -33.08 36.86 -48.86
CA LYS A 277 -32.41 36.85 -50.16
C LYS A 277 -31.36 35.75 -50.24
N LYS A 278 -30.52 35.59 -49.22
CA LYS A 278 -29.51 34.53 -49.19
C LYS A 278 -30.10 33.13 -49.12
N VAL A 279 -31.19 32.94 -48.38
CA VAL A 279 -31.92 31.67 -48.41
C VAL A 279 -32.54 31.41 -49.79
N ASN A 280 -33.12 32.42 -50.42
CA ASN A 280 -33.65 32.30 -51.79
C ASN A 280 -32.54 31.94 -52.80
N GLU A 281 -31.38 32.59 -52.72
CA GLU A 281 -30.20 32.26 -53.54
C GLU A 281 -29.74 30.81 -53.32
N PHE A 282 -29.70 30.36 -52.06
CA PHE A 282 -29.33 28.99 -51.68
C PHE A 282 -30.31 27.96 -52.26
N LEU A 283 -31.62 28.17 -52.06
CA LEU A 283 -32.67 27.29 -52.59
C LEU A 283 -32.67 27.25 -54.12
N PHE A 284 -32.47 28.40 -54.77
CA PHE A 284 -32.41 28.46 -56.22
C PHE A 284 -31.23 27.65 -56.78
N LYS A 285 -30.06 27.73 -56.13
CA LYS A 285 -28.88 26.94 -56.51
C LYS A 285 -29.09 25.43 -56.32
N ARG A 286 -29.85 25.02 -55.30
CA ARG A 286 -30.08 23.60 -54.97
C ARG A 286 -31.17 22.97 -55.81
N ASP A 287 -32.32 23.63 -55.91
CA ASP A 287 -33.56 23.04 -56.42
C ASP A 287 -33.98 23.62 -57.79
N GLY A 288 -33.32 24.68 -58.28
CA GLY A 288 -33.52 25.26 -59.62
C GLY A 288 -34.90 25.89 -59.89
N MET A 289 -35.81 25.89 -58.90
CA MET A 289 -37.22 26.24 -59.08
C MET A 289 -37.60 27.49 -58.27
N SER A 290 -38.16 28.51 -58.94
CA SER A 290 -38.58 29.77 -58.30
C SER A 290 -39.86 29.67 -57.47
N ALA A 291 -40.62 28.56 -57.60
CA ALA A 291 -41.92 28.38 -56.94
C ALA A 291 -41.83 28.30 -55.40
N ASN A 292 -40.65 27.99 -54.85
CA ASN A 292 -40.42 27.81 -53.41
C ASN A 292 -39.73 29.03 -52.75
N LEU A 293 -39.60 30.16 -53.47
CA LEU A 293 -38.91 31.33 -52.94
C LEU A 293 -39.79 32.15 -52.00
N PHE A 294 -39.18 32.69 -50.95
CA PHE A 294 -39.85 33.52 -49.96
C PHE A 294 -39.97 34.98 -50.43
N SER A 295 -41.01 35.67 -49.96
CA SER A 295 -41.20 37.10 -50.22
C SER A 295 -40.07 37.94 -49.61
N GLU A 296 -39.38 38.71 -50.45
CA GLU A 296 -38.29 39.62 -50.04
C GLU A 296 -38.78 40.94 -49.40
N THR A 297 -40.02 40.95 -48.90
CA THR A 297 -40.60 42.12 -48.21
C THR A 297 -40.17 42.21 -46.73
N GLY A 298 -39.50 41.18 -46.21
CA GLY A 298 -39.16 41.05 -44.79
C GLY A 298 -40.34 40.66 -43.88
N ARG A 299 -41.53 40.48 -44.46
CA ARG A 299 -42.76 40.09 -43.77
C ARG A 299 -43.07 38.63 -44.08
N LEU A 300 -42.67 37.76 -43.16
CA LEU A 300 -42.96 36.34 -43.21
C LEU A 300 -44.02 36.00 -42.15
N ASN A 301 -44.89 35.05 -42.47
CA ASN A 301 -45.72 34.40 -41.45
C ASN A 301 -44.85 33.51 -40.55
N TYR A 302 -45.45 32.92 -39.50
CA TYR A 302 -44.71 32.13 -38.53
C TYR A 302 -44.03 30.88 -39.14
N GLU A 303 -44.73 30.18 -40.04
CA GLU A 303 -44.22 28.98 -40.72
C GLU A 303 -43.06 29.33 -41.65
N GLN A 304 -43.26 30.31 -42.53
CA GLN A 304 -42.22 30.82 -43.43
C GLN A 304 -40.98 31.31 -42.67
N ALA A 305 -41.16 31.98 -41.53
CA ALA A 305 -40.03 32.39 -40.69
C ALA A 305 -39.29 31.19 -40.10
N GLY A 306 -40.01 30.11 -39.77
CA GLY A 306 -39.44 28.83 -39.36
C GLY A 306 -38.65 28.16 -40.48
N ASP A 307 -39.18 28.15 -41.70
CA ASP A 307 -38.52 27.55 -42.87
C ASP A 307 -37.24 28.31 -43.27
N VAL A 308 -37.31 29.65 -43.31
CA VAL A 308 -36.11 30.49 -43.51
C VAL A 308 -35.05 30.19 -42.45
N ALA A 309 -35.43 30.06 -41.18
CA ALA A 309 -34.50 29.71 -40.12
C ALA A 309 -33.92 28.29 -40.30
N HIS A 310 -34.71 27.34 -40.81
CA HIS A 310 -34.25 26.00 -41.10
C HIS A 310 -33.22 25.98 -42.24
N HIS A 311 -33.47 26.68 -43.35
CA HIS A 311 -32.51 26.77 -44.45
C HIS A 311 -31.23 27.52 -44.07
N MET A 312 -31.32 28.54 -43.21
CA MET A 312 -30.12 29.15 -42.63
C MET A 312 -29.29 28.16 -41.80
N GLN A 313 -29.92 27.20 -41.10
CA GLN A 313 -29.20 26.12 -40.44
C GLN A 313 -28.55 25.18 -41.47
N GLU A 314 -29.22 24.83 -42.57
CA GLU A 314 -28.64 24.01 -43.64
C GLU A 314 -27.39 24.66 -44.22
N MET A 315 -27.48 25.94 -44.61
CA MET A 315 -26.35 26.73 -45.10
C MET A 315 -25.18 26.72 -44.10
N PHE A 316 -25.46 26.87 -42.79
CA PHE A 316 -24.41 26.84 -41.77
C PHE A 316 -23.78 25.45 -41.63
N TYR A 317 -24.57 24.37 -41.67
CA TYR A 317 -24.07 23.00 -41.58
C TYR A 317 -23.17 22.66 -42.77
N GLU A 318 -23.59 23.02 -43.99
CA GLU A 318 -22.77 22.82 -45.20
C GLU A 318 -21.46 23.60 -45.10
N PHE A 319 -21.51 24.87 -44.68
CA PHE A 319 -20.32 25.69 -44.52
C PHE A 319 -19.34 25.11 -43.48
N VAL A 320 -19.83 24.72 -42.29
CA VAL A 320 -19.00 24.11 -41.24
C VAL A 320 -18.44 22.76 -41.67
N ASN A 321 -19.22 21.96 -42.41
CA ASN A 321 -18.74 20.69 -42.95
C ASN A 321 -17.55 20.89 -43.87
N GLU A 322 -17.70 21.76 -44.87
CA GLU A 322 -16.65 22.04 -45.84
C GLU A 322 -15.39 22.65 -45.20
N HIS A 323 -15.56 23.65 -44.33
CA HIS A 323 -14.44 24.47 -43.86
C HIS A 323 -13.82 24.04 -42.53
N LEU A 324 -14.49 23.17 -41.76
CA LEU A 324 -14.02 22.77 -40.43
C LEU A 324 -14.03 21.25 -40.19
N PHE A 325 -15.11 20.55 -40.56
CA PHE A 325 -15.31 19.17 -40.13
C PHE A 325 -14.79 18.12 -41.11
N HIS A 326 -15.01 18.27 -42.42
CA HIS A 326 -14.51 17.32 -43.43
C HIS A 326 -12.98 17.19 -43.41
N PRO A 327 -12.19 18.29 -43.27
CA PRO A 327 -10.73 18.18 -43.08
C PRO A 327 -10.32 17.33 -41.86
N LYS A 328 -11.22 17.13 -40.90
CA LYS A 328 -11.02 16.38 -39.66
C LYS A 328 -11.77 15.04 -39.65
N ASN A 329 -12.27 14.58 -40.81
CA ASN A 329 -13.04 13.34 -40.96
C ASN A 329 -14.31 13.30 -40.09
N ILE A 330 -14.94 14.46 -39.87
CA ILE A 330 -16.19 14.65 -39.14
C ILE A 330 -17.26 15.11 -40.14
N ASN A 331 -18.51 14.71 -39.93
CA ASN A 331 -19.65 15.20 -40.70
C ASN A 331 -20.80 15.62 -39.78
N ALA A 332 -21.17 16.88 -39.80
CA ALA A 332 -22.37 17.39 -39.16
C ALA A 332 -23.61 17.07 -39.99
N ALA A 333 -24.61 16.46 -39.36
CA ALA A 333 -25.91 16.21 -39.97
C ALA A 333 -27.04 16.57 -39.00
N PHE A 334 -28.22 16.88 -39.55
CA PHE A 334 -29.42 16.98 -38.73
C PHE A 334 -29.76 15.61 -38.15
N HIS A 335 -30.36 15.61 -36.96
CA HIS A 335 -30.98 14.38 -36.47
C HIS A 335 -32.08 13.92 -37.44
N PRO A 336 -32.27 12.58 -37.59
CA PRO A 336 -33.36 12.05 -38.41
C PRO A 336 -34.71 12.53 -37.88
N GLU A 337 -35.69 12.57 -38.76
CA GLU A 337 -37.01 13.15 -38.47
C GLU A 337 -37.70 12.46 -37.28
N SER A 338 -37.53 11.13 -37.14
CA SER A 338 -38.01 10.35 -36.00
C SER A 338 -37.53 10.91 -34.65
N VAL A 339 -36.25 11.30 -34.56
CA VAL A 339 -35.67 11.92 -33.37
C VAL A 339 -36.18 13.36 -33.22
N ARG A 340 -36.25 14.15 -34.30
CA ARG A 340 -36.74 15.56 -34.26
C ARG A 340 -38.20 15.67 -33.79
N LYS A 341 -39.03 14.67 -34.11
CA LYS A 341 -40.45 14.58 -33.73
C LYS A 341 -40.70 13.82 -32.41
N SER A 342 -39.68 13.22 -31.81
CA SER A 342 -39.80 12.48 -30.55
C SER A 342 -40.35 13.31 -29.38
N GLU A 343 -41.04 12.65 -28.44
CA GLU A 343 -41.51 13.29 -27.20
C GLU A 343 -40.35 13.86 -26.39
N LYS A 344 -39.19 13.17 -26.37
CA LYS A 344 -37.96 13.69 -25.74
C LYS A 344 -37.57 15.05 -26.31
N ARG A 345 -37.58 15.23 -27.64
CA ARG A 345 -37.29 16.54 -28.27
C ARG A 345 -38.39 17.57 -27.99
N LYS A 346 -39.66 17.17 -27.93
CA LYS A 346 -40.75 18.08 -27.53
C LYS A 346 -40.57 18.56 -26.08
N GLN A 347 -40.20 17.67 -25.17
CA GLN A 347 -39.89 17.98 -23.78
C GLN A 347 -38.70 18.94 -23.67
N MET A 348 -37.58 18.64 -24.33
CA MET A 348 -36.41 19.55 -24.38
C MET A 348 -36.79 20.95 -24.88
N ARG A 349 -37.70 21.06 -25.86
CA ARG A 349 -38.20 22.37 -26.35
C ARG A 349 -39.06 23.10 -25.32
N ARG A 350 -39.82 22.38 -24.48
CA ARG A 350 -40.58 22.99 -23.36
C ARG A 350 -39.62 23.48 -22.28
N GLU A 351 -38.65 22.65 -21.91
CA GLU A 351 -37.62 22.96 -20.92
C GLU A 351 -36.73 24.13 -21.34
N ALA A 352 -36.38 24.25 -22.62
CA ALA A 352 -35.58 25.35 -23.14
C ALA A 352 -36.25 26.74 -22.95
N LYS A 353 -37.57 26.80 -22.75
CA LYS A 353 -38.31 28.04 -22.46
C LYS A 353 -38.18 28.48 -21.00
N LEU A 354 -37.74 27.59 -20.11
CA LEU A 354 -37.49 27.90 -18.70
C LEU A 354 -36.23 28.76 -18.55
N ALA A 355 -36.15 29.48 -17.43
CA ALA A 355 -34.91 30.19 -17.05
C ALA A 355 -33.77 29.17 -16.88
N LYS A 356 -32.52 29.55 -17.20
CA LYS A 356 -31.38 28.60 -17.27
C LYS A 356 -31.21 27.77 -16.00
N ARG A 357 -31.36 28.41 -14.81
CA ARG A 357 -31.33 27.74 -13.49
C ARG A 357 -32.43 26.68 -13.28
N ASP A 358 -33.59 26.87 -13.91
CA ASP A 358 -34.76 25.99 -13.77
C ASP A 358 -34.78 24.90 -14.86
N ARG A 359 -33.82 24.92 -15.79
CA ARG A 359 -33.67 23.87 -16.81
C ARG A 359 -33.08 22.62 -16.15
N PRO A 360 -33.62 21.42 -16.43
CA PRO A 360 -33.09 20.18 -15.85
C PRO A 360 -31.66 19.87 -16.31
N TYR A 361 -31.25 20.35 -17.48
CA TYR A 361 -29.90 20.19 -18.02
C TYR A 361 -29.21 21.56 -18.09
N ASN A 362 -28.41 21.90 -17.07
CA ASN A 362 -27.59 23.10 -16.98
C ASN A 362 -26.26 22.79 -16.25
N PHE A 363 -25.37 23.79 -16.11
CA PHE A 363 -24.07 23.59 -15.45
C PHE A 363 -24.22 23.18 -13.98
N LEU A 364 -25.18 23.75 -13.24
CA LEU A 364 -25.45 23.37 -11.85
C LEU A 364 -25.87 21.91 -11.73
N THR A 365 -26.84 21.46 -12.53
CA THR A 365 -27.30 20.08 -12.46
C THR A 365 -26.20 19.12 -12.88
N ARG A 366 -25.37 19.51 -13.85
CA ARG A 366 -24.15 18.76 -14.22
C ARG A 366 -23.13 18.67 -13.08
N LEU A 367 -22.94 19.75 -12.33
CA LEU A 367 -22.06 19.78 -11.17
C LEU A 367 -22.60 18.88 -10.04
N ILE A 368 -23.91 18.93 -9.78
CA ILE A 368 -24.57 18.07 -8.78
C ILE A 368 -24.46 16.59 -9.18
N GLU A 369 -24.70 16.26 -10.46
CA GLU A 369 -24.52 14.90 -10.99
C GLU A 369 -23.08 14.41 -10.79
N HIS A 370 -22.09 15.27 -11.05
CA HIS A 370 -20.68 14.92 -10.85
C HIS A 370 -20.34 14.69 -9.38
N ILE A 371 -20.79 15.57 -8.48
CA ILE A 371 -20.60 15.43 -7.03
C ILE A 371 -21.23 14.12 -6.53
N SER A 372 -22.48 13.83 -6.94
CA SER A 372 -23.15 12.58 -6.56
C SER A 372 -22.44 11.33 -7.12
N GLY A 373 -21.81 11.44 -8.29
CA GLY A 373 -20.94 10.39 -8.82
C GLY A 373 -19.70 10.16 -7.96
N LEU A 374 -19.01 11.25 -7.58
CA LEU A 374 -17.84 11.19 -6.70
C LEU A 374 -18.18 10.65 -5.31
N GLU A 375 -19.33 11.00 -4.75
CA GLU A 375 -19.82 10.45 -3.47
C GLU A 375 -19.98 8.93 -3.54
N LYS A 376 -20.57 8.41 -4.63
CA LYS A 376 -20.70 6.95 -4.83
C LYS A 376 -19.34 6.26 -4.98
N GLU A 377 -18.40 6.87 -5.70
CA GLU A 377 -17.04 6.35 -5.83
C GLU A 377 -16.32 6.34 -4.47
N LEU A 378 -16.51 7.39 -3.68
CA LEU A 378 -15.95 7.51 -2.33
C LEU A 378 -16.54 6.46 -1.38
N ASP A 379 -17.84 6.19 -1.47
CA ASP A 379 -18.49 5.11 -0.73
C ASP A 379 -17.89 3.76 -1.09
N VAL A 380 -17.75 3.44 -2.38
CA VAL A 380 -17.13 2.20 -2.86
C VAL A 380 -15.69 2.06 -2.36
N LEU A 381 -14.90 3.14 -2.42
CA LEU A 381 -13.54 3.14 -1.88
C LEU A 381 -13.53 2.94 -0.36
N GLY A 382 -14.47 3.54 0.37
CA GLY A 382 -14.66 3.33 1.81
C GLY A 382 -14.93 1.87 2.16
N TRP A 383 -15.82 1.21 1.40
CA TRP A 383 -16.08 -0.23 1.53
C TRP A 383 -14.81 -1.06 1.29
N ASN A 384 -14.08 -0.79 0.20
CA ASN A 384 -12.84 -1.51 -0.12
C ASN A 384 -11.76 -1.34 0.97
N ILE A 385 -11.64 -0.14 1.56
CA ILE A 385 -10.71 0.12 2.67
C ILE A 385 -11.14 -0.67 3.92
N SER A 386 -12.43 -0.67 4.25
CA SER A 386 -12.96 -1.43 5.39
C SER A 386 -12.71 -2.94 5.22
N ASP A 387 -12.99 -3.49 4.05
CA ASP A 387 -12.73 -4.92 3.75
C ASP A 387 -11.23 -5.24 3.84
N SER A 388 -10.38 -4.35 3.31
CA SER A 388 -8.92 -4.50 3.41
C SER A 388 -8.42 -4.44 4.86
N GLN A 389 -9.01 -3.59 5.70
CA GLN A 389 -8.71 -3.50 7.13
C GLN A 389 -9.10 -4.79 7.86
N GLN A 390 -10.28 -5.35 7.58
CA GLN A 390 -10.69 -6.63 8.16
C GLN A 390 -9.73 -7.77 7.78
N LEU A 391 -9.31 -7.82 6.52
CA LEU A 391 -8.31 -8.80 6.06
C LEU A 391 -6.97 -8.61 6.76
N PHE A 392 -6.53 -7.35 6.95
CA PHE A 392 -5.30 -7.04 7.66
C PHE A 392 -5.35 -7.43 9.14
N ASP A 393 -6.47 -7.18 9.81
CA ASP A 393 -6.70 -7.59 11.20
C ASP A 393 -6.66 -9.11 11.34
N GLU A 394 -7.26 -9.84 10.40
CA GLU A 394 -7.22 -11.30 10.38
C GLU A 394 -5.80 -11.84 10.16
N LEU A 395 -5.06 -11.29 9.19
CA LEU A 395 -3.65 -11.61 8.98
C LEU A 395 -2.80 -11.31 10.22
N THR A 396 -3.07 -10.20 10.91
CA THR A 396 -2.39 -9.82 12.14
C THR A 396 -2.64 -10.82 13.26
N ARG A 397 -3.89 -11.30 13.41
CA ARG A 397 -4.22 -12.38 14.37
C ARG A 397 -3.51 -13.68 14.03
N GLN A 398 -3.50 -14.08 12.76
CA GLN A 398 -2.81 -15.30 12.32
C GLN A 398 -1.30 -15.21 12.58
N LEU A 399 -0.70 -14.03 12.34
CA LEU A 399 0.72 -13.80 12.60
C LEU A 399 1.04 -13.88 14.10
N ALA A 400 0.16 -13.39 14.97
CA ALA A 400 0.30 -13.54 16.41
C ALA A 400 0.28 -15.02 16.85
N ILE A 401 -0.64 -15.83 16.31
CA ILE A 401 -0.72 -17.28 16.59
C ILE A 401 0.56 -18.01 16.15
N VAL A 402 1.08 -17.67 14.97
CA VAL A 402 2.32 -18.26 14.46
C VAL A 402 3.52 -17.84 15.31
N SER A 403 3.57 -16.59 15.76
CA SER A 403 4.61 -16.10 16.66
C SER A 403 4.62 -16.86 17.98
N GLU A 404 3.46 -17.01 18.63
CA GLU A 404 3.32 -17.77 19.87
C GLU A 404 3.76 -19.23 19.68
N SER A 405 3.37 -19.84 18.55
CA SER A 405 3.82 -21.19 18.20
C SER A 405 5.35 -21.26 18.06
N CYS A 406 5.99 -20.29 17.41
CA CYS A 406 7.45 -20.24 17.29
C CYS A 406 8.15 -20.09 18.64
N ASP A 407 7.60 -19.29 19.56
CA ASP A 407 8.13 -19.15 20.91
C ASP A 407 8.08 -20.49 21.67
N THR A 408 6.95 -21.21 21.59
CA THR A 408 6.83 -22.55 22.20
C THR A 408 7.79 -23.57 21.59
N PHE A 409 8.04 -23.53 20.28
CA PHE A 409 9.05 -24.38 19.63
C PHE A 409 10.45 -24.07 20.15
N THR A 410 10.77 -22.78 20.30
CA THR A 410 12.07 -22.32 20.82
C THR A 410 12.29 -22.78 22.27
N GLU A 411 11.27 -22.69 23.13
CA GLU A 411 11.35 -23.22 24.50
C GLU A 411 11.53 -24.75 24.52
N ARG A 412 10.84 -25.47 23.65
CA ARG A 412 10.96 -26.93 23.52
C ARG A 412 12.36 -27.33 23.06
N GLU A 413 12.95 -26.60 22.13
CA GLU A 413 14.33 -26.81 21.68
C GLU A 413 15.32 -26.64 22.83
N LYS A 414 15.21 -25.55 23.61
CA LYS A 414 16.04 -25.33 24.81
C LYS A 414 15.92 -26.47 25.83
N LEU A 415 14.70 -26.97 26.07
CA LEU A 415 14.48 -28.08 27.00
C LEU A 415 15.13 -29.38 26.49
N LEU A 416 15.03 -29.65 25.19
CA LEU A 416 15.68 -30.81 24.56
C LEU A 416 17.21 -30.72 24.65
N GLU A 417 17.78 -29.53 24.45
CA GLU A 417 19.21 -29.30 24.58
C GLU A 417 19.69 -29.57 26.02
N GLN A 418 18.97 -29.04 27.02
CA GLN A 418 19.26 -29.33 28.43
C GLN A 418 19.18 -30.82 28.75
N GLN A 419 18.17 -31.53 28.23
CA GLN A 419 18.07 -32.99 28.40
C GLN A 419 19.25 -33.72 27.76
N CYS A 420 19.70 -33.29 26.59
CA CYS A 420 20.87 -33.86 25.93
C CYS A 420 22.15 -33.65 26.76
N GLN A 421 22.34 -32.45 27.33
CA GLN A 421 23.46 -32.15 28.22
C GLN A 421 23.44 -33.01 29.49
N ILE A 422 22.28 -33.18 30.13
CA ILE A 422 22.11 -34.06 31.30
C ILE A 422 22.45 -35.50 30.96
N LYS A 423 21.95 -36.01 29.81
CA LYS A 423 22.26 -37.37 29.35
C LYS A 423 23.75 -37.54 29.07
N ALA A 424 24.39 -36.58 28.38
CA ALA A 424 25.81 -36.60 28.11
C ALA A 424 26.64 -36.66 29.40
N LYS A 425 26.28 -35.86 30.43
CA LYS A 425 26.92 -35.90 31.74
C LYS A 425 26.77 -37.28 32.42
N LYS A 426 25.57 -37.86 32.40
CA LYS A 426 25.34 -39.22 32.93
C LYS A 426 26.18 -40.28 32.21
N TYR A 427 26.28 -40.21 30.87
CA TYR A 427 27.14 -41.11 30.11
C TYR A 427 28.61 -40.97 30.52
N GLN A 428 29.09 -39.75 30.73
CA GLN A 428 30.45 -39.50 31.20
C GLN A 428 30.69 -40.07 32.61
N ASP A 429 29.75 -39.89 33.53
CA ASP A 429 29.85 -40.44 34.88
C ASP A 429 29.89 -41.98 34.88
N ILE A 430 29.05 -42.62 34.06
CA ILE A 430 29.06 -44.08 33.85
C ILE A 430 30.41 -44.54 33.30
N TYR A 431 30.94 -43.83 32.30
CA TYR A 431 32.22 -44.15 31.69
C TYR A 431 33.37 -44.10 32.73
N LEU A 432 33.41 -43.06 33.57
CA LEU A 432 34.40 -42.95 34.64
C LEU A 432 34.25 -44.04 35.71
N ALA A 433 33.02 -44.40 36.06
CA ALA A 433 32.76 -45.49 37.01
C ALA A 433 33.24 -46.85 36.48
N LEU A 434 33.02 -47.13 35.19
CA LEU A 434 33.51 -48.34 34.53
C LEU A 434 35.05 -48.40 34.53
N LEU A 435 35.72 -47.29 34.21
CA LEU A 435 37.18 -47.21 34.21
C LEU A 435 37.77 -47.49 35.61
N ASN A 436 37.14 -46.96 36.66
CA ASN A 436 37.56 -47.22 38.05
C ASN A 436 37.34 -48.67 38.48
N LYS A 437 36.21 -49.29 38.07
CA LYS A 437 35.99 -50.72 38.31
C LYS A 437 37.06 -51.57 37.61
N GLN A 438 37.41 -51.25 36.37
CA GLN A 438 38.46 -51.96 35.63
C GLN A 438 39.82 -51.88 36.31
N LYS A 439 40.21 -50.70 36.82
CA LYS A 439 41.43 -50.53 37.63
C LYS A 439 41.40 -51.38 38.90
N THR A 440 40.25 -51.43 39.58
CA THR A 440 40.08 -52.23 40.80
C THR A 440 40.20 -53.72 40.52
N LEU A 441 39.60 -54.19 39.43
CA LEU A 441 39.69 -55.58 38.98
C LEU A 441 41.15 -55.96 38.67
N SER A 442 41.88 -55.08 37.98
CA SER A 442 43.30 -55.29 37.65
C SER A 442 44.16 -55.43 38.91
N LYS A 443 43.89 -54.62 39.96
CA LYS A 443 44.58 -54.76 41.25
C LYS A 443 44.26 -56.07 41.96
N LYS A 444 43.01 -56.54 41.90
CA LYS A 444 42.62 -57.84 42.49
C LYS A 444 43.32 -59.01 41.81
N MET A 445 43.38 -59.00 40.48
CA MET A 445 44.11 -60.03 39.73
C MET A 445 45.60 -60.10 40.11
N LEU A 446 46.23 -58.94 40.31
CA LEU A 446 47.63 -58.90 40.75
C LEU A 446 47.80 -59.52 42.15
N PHE A 447 46.87 -59.23 43.07
CA PHE A 447 46.89 -59.78 44.42
C PHE A 447 46.66 -61.30 44.45
N GLU A 448 45.76 -61.83 43.62
CA GLU A 448 45.55 -63.28 43.48
C GLU A 448 46.83 -63.97 43.00
N TYR A 449 47.55 -63.39 42.04
CA TYR A 449 48.83 -63.90 41.56
C TYR A 449 49.90 -63.95 42.68
N GLU A 450 50.01 -62.90 43.50
CA GLU A 450 50.91 -62.89 44.66
C GLU A 450 50.55 -63.95 45.71
N LEU A 451 49.25 -64.24 45.88
CA LEU A 451 48.78 -65.23 46.84
C LEU A 451 49.14 -66.66 46.42
N ASP A 452 49.01 -66.98 45.13
CA ASP A 452 49.37 -68.27 44.56
C ASP A 452 50.88 -68.55 44.67
N GLU A 453 51.73 -67.52 44.48
CA GLU A 453 53.17 -67.67 44.68
C GLU A 453 53.52 -68.07 46.12
N ARG A 454 52.92 -67.37 47.11
CA ARG A 454 53.14 -67.67 48.53
C ARG A 454 52.66 -69.08 48.92
N LEU A 455 51.56 -69.54 48.33
CA LEU A 455 51.04 -70.89 48.53
C LEU A 455 52.02 -71.95 48.01
N ASN A 456 52.61 -71.72 46.83
CA ASN A 456 53.63 -72.59 46.25
C ASN A 456 54.92 -72.64 47.09
N GLU A 457 55.36 -71.53 47.66
CA GLU A 457 56.51 -71.52 48.59
C GLU A 457 56.22 -72.34 49.84
N LYS A 458 55.04 -72.16 50.45
CA LYS A 458 54.65 -72.92 51.65
C LYS A 458 54.63 -74.43 51.41
N ALA A 459 54.10 -74.88 50.27
CA ALA A 459 54.05 -76.30 49.92
C ALA A 459 55.47 -76.92 49.86
N LYS A 460 56.46 -76.20 49.33
CA LYS A 460 57.87 -76.66 49.30
C LYS A 460 58.46 -76.83 50.70
N THR A 461 58.19 -75.90 51.61
CA THR A 461 58.65 -76.01 53.02
C THR A 461 58.04 -77.21 53.73
N GLU A 462 56.76 -77.51 53.49
CA GLU A 462 56.06 -78.64 54.11
C GLU A 462 56.66 -79.98 53.66
N THR A 463 56.96 -80.14 52.36
CA THR A 463 57.63 -81.35 51.84
C THR A 463 59.00 -81.57 52.48
N THR A 464 59.73 -80.48 52.78
CA THR A 464 61.06 -80.55 53.41
C THR A 464 60.97 -81.03 54.86
N LEU A 465 59.91 -80.63 55.58
CA LEU A 465 59.64 -81.05 56.96
C LEU A 465 59.30 -82.54 57.06
N ASP A 466 58.49 -83.07 56.14
CA ASP A 466 58.12 -84.49 56.12
C ASP A 466 59.34 -85.41 55.93
N ILE A 467 60.29 -85.02 55.08
CA ILE A 467 61.56 -85.75 54.89
C ILE A 467 62.35 -85.79 56.21
N SER A 468 62.39 -84.69 56.95
CA SER A 468 63.11 -84.61 58.24
C SER A 468 62.46 -85.48 59.33
N ILE A 469 61.13 -85.62 59.34
CA ILE A 469 60.40 -86.46 60.30
C ILE A 469 60.71 -87.96 60.03
N GLY A 470 60.74 -88.37 58.76
CA GLY A 470 61.07 -89.75 58.36
C GLY A 470 62.50 -90.20 58.70
N ILE A 471 63.45 -89.26 58.82
CA ILE A 471 64.82 -89.56 59.27
C ILE A 471 64.86 -89.81 60.79
N LYS A 472 64.16 -89.00 61.58
CA LYS A 472 64.16 -89.14 63.05
C LYS A 472 63.46 -90.41 63.54
N ASN A 473 62.38 -90.84 62.90
CA ASN A 473 61.69 -92.08 63.29
C ASN A 473 62.54 -93.34 63.07
N ARG A 474 63.41 -93.37 62.06
CA ARG A 474 64.34 -94.50 61.85
C ARG A 474 65.41 -94.59 62.94
N ALA A 475 65.82 -93.46 63.53
CA ALA A 475 66.76 -93.44 64.64
C ALA A 475 66.16 -93.96 65.96
N ASN A 476 64.86 -93.70 66.22
CA ASN A 476 64.20 -94.17 67.44
C ASN A 476 64.00 -95.70 67.46
N VAL A 477 63.66 -96.32 66.32
CA VAL A 477 63.50 -97.79 66.24
C VAL A 477 64.82 -98.53 66.54
N ALA A 478 65.95 -97.96 66.15
CA ALA A 478 67.28 -98.53 66.45
C ALA A 478 67.63 -98.44 67.95
N LEU A 479 67.18 -97.38 68.64
CA LEU A 479 67.39 -97.18 70.07
C LEU A 479 66.57 -98.16 70.93
N ASP A 480 65.31 -98.42 70.58
CA ASP A 480 64.44 -99.36 71.33
C ASP A 480 64.93 -100.81 71.26
N THR A 481 65.57 -101.19 70.16
CA THR A 481 66.15 -102.53 70.01
C THR A 481 67.35 -102.73 70.95
N SER A 482 68.19 -101.70 71.13
CA SER A 482 69.36 -101.75 72.03
C SER A 482 68.99 -101.75 73.51
N ILE A 483 67.88 -101.10 73.90
CA ILE A 483 67.38 -101.09 75.28
C ILE A 483 66.88 -102.47 75.70
N THR A 484 66.21 -103.19 74.79
CA THR A 484 65.63 -104.52 75.09
C THR A 484 66.71 -105.57 75.34
N GLU A 485 67.84 -105.52 74.62
CA GLU A 485 68.98 -106.43 74.84
C GLU A 485 69.68 -106.22 76.18
N LYS A 486 69.81 -104.97 76.63
CA LYS A 486 70.47 -104.65 77.90
C LYS A 486 69.62 -105.01 79.13
N GLN A 487 68.30 -104.94 79.03
CA GLN A 487 67.40 -105.33 80.12
C GLN A 487 67.45 -106.86 80.38
N SER A 488 67.58 -107.67 79.33
CA SER A 488 67.70 -109.13 79.43
C SER A 488 69.01 -109.60 80.09
N MET A 489 70.11 -108.85 79.94
CA MET A 489 71.38 -109.16 80.63
C MET A 489 71.33 -108.83 82.13
N LEU A 490 70.56 -107.81 82.54
CA LEU A 490 70.47 -107.36 83.93
C LEU A 490 69.72 -108.39 84.80
N ASP A 491 68.68 -109.01 84.28
CA ASP A 491 67.89 -110.01 85.01
C ASP A 491 68.66 -111.31 85.25
N LYS A 492 69.57 -111.71 84.34
CA LYS A 492 70.45 -112.88 84.52
C LYS A 492 71.53 -112.67 85.58
N LEU A 493 72.03 -111.44 85.75
CA LEU A 493 73.07 -111.11 86.73
C LEU A 493 72.53 -111.00 88.17
N SER A 494 71.28 -110.56 88.36
CA SER A 494 70.65 -110.48 89.69
C SER A 494 70.39 -111.85 90.32
N VAL A 495 70.04 -112.87 89.53
CA VAL A 495 69.78 -114.23 90.03
C VAL A 495 71.08 -114.95 90.44
N MET A 496 72.15 -114.80 89.65
CA MET A 496 73.44 -115.44 89.96
C MET A 496 74.16 -114.83 91.18
N THR A 497 73.91 -113.55 91.48
CA THR A 497 74.55 -112.85 92.61
C THR A 497 73.89 -113.18 93.96
N ALA A 498 72.60 -113.52 93.96
CA ALA A 498 71.88 -113.93 95.17
C ALA A 498 72.23 -115.37 95.62
N GLU A 499 72.54 -116.28 94.69
CA GLU A 499 72.90 -117.68 95.00
C GLU A 499 74.37 -117.84 95.47
N ALA A 500 75.28 -116.95 95.04
CA ALA A 500 76.70 -117.02 95.39
C ALA A 500 77.06 -116.47 96.78
N LEU A 501 76.23 -115.61 97.38
CA LEU A 501 76.53 -114.91 98.65
C LEU A 501 75.92 -115.57 99.91
N GLN A 502 75.07 -116.58 99.73
CA GLN A 502 74.37 -117.28 100.82
C GLN A 502 75.28 -118.13 101.73
N PRO A 503 76.32 -118.83 101.24
CA PRO A 503 77.23 -119.60 102.11
C PRO A 503 78.19 -118.70 102.92
N ILE A 504 78.53 -117.52 102.39
CA ILE A 504 79.50 -116.59 102.99
C ILE A 504 78.88 -115.84 104.19
N ASN A 505 77.60 -115.49 104.11
CA ASN A 505 76.86 -114.90 105.26
C ASN A 505 76.71 -115.89 106.43
N GLN A 506 76.56 -117.20 106.17
CA GLN A 506 76.50 -118.22 107.22
C GLN A 506 77.87 -118.55 107.84
N MET A 507 78.97 -118.28 107.13
CA MET A 507 80.34 -118.45 107.61
C MET A 507 80.80 -117.26 108.47
N LEU A 508 80.45 -116.02 108.08
CA LEU A 508 80.79 -114.80 108.81
C LEU A 508 80.07 -114.70 110.17
N GLU A 509 78.82 -115.17 110.28
CA GLU A 509 78.14 -115.28 111.59
C GLU A 509 78.77 -116.33 112.53
N ARG A 510 79.37 -117.41 111.98
CA ARG A 510 80.11 -118.41 112.78
C ARG A 510 81.49 -117.93 113.21
N MET A 511 82.15 -117.11 112.37
CA MET A 511 83.45 -116.49 112.69
C MET A 511 83.31 -115.39 113.75
N HIS A 512 82.23 -114.59 113.69
CA HIS A 512 81.97 -113.58 114.72
C HIS A 512 81.67 -114.20 116.10
N LYS A 513 81.02 -115.37 116.14
CA LYS A 513 80.82 -116.16 117.37
C LYS A 513 82.08 -116.85 117.92
N ARG A 514 83.13 -117.07 117.11
CA ARG A 514 84.40 -117.67 117.55
C ARG A 514 85.42 -116.66 118.10
N LEU A 515 85.34 -115.40 117.70
CA LEU A 515 86.25 -114.33 118.15
C LEU A 515 85.95 -113.80 119.56
N ILE A 516 84.81 -114.16 120.15
CA ILE A 516 84.46 -113.80 121.53
C ILE A 516 85.12 -114.72 122.57
N LEU A 517 85.65 -115.90 122.21
CA LEU A 517 85.92 -116.96 123.20
C LEU A 517 87.39 -117.33 123.48
N ASN A 518 88.39 -116.97 122.67
CA ASN A 518 89.78 -117.34 122.97
C ASN A 518 90.79 -116.26 122.56
N GLY A 519 91.62 -115.84 123.52
CA GLY A 519 92.66 -114.82 123.38
C GLY A 519 93.83 -115.19 122.46
N ARG A 520 95.00 -114.59 122.75
CA ARG A 520 96.19 -114.27 121.91
C ARG A 520 96.75 -115.30 120.88
N ALA A 521 96.20 -116.49 120.69
CA ALA A 521 96.63 -117.45 119.67
C ALA A 521 95.96 -117.27 118.28
N GLY A 522 94.67 -116.91 118.20
CA GLY A 522 93.91 -116.91 116.94
C GLY A 522 94.26 -115.79 115.94
N ALA A 523 94.77 -114.66 116.43
CA ALA A 523 95.18 -113.55 115.55
C ALA A 523 96.44 -113.88 114.71
N LYS A 524 97.29 -114.80 115.19
CA LYS A 524 98.55 -115.16 114.52
C LYS A 524 98.34 -116.12 113.33
N GLU A 525 97.33 -116.97 113.39
CA GLU A 525 96.96 -117.91 112.31
C GLU A 525 96.25 -117.21 111.13
N LEU A 526 95.44 -116.18 111.41
CA LEU A 526 94.77 -115.40 110.36
C LEU A 526 95.79 -114.61 109.51
N MET A 527 96.79 -114.02 110.16
CA MET A 527 97.87 -113.30 109.49
C MET A 527 98.70 -114.22 108.57
N GLN A 528 98.98 -115.45 109.00
CA GLN A 528 99.67 -116.44 108.15
C GLN A 528 98.81 -116.90 106.97
N SER A 529 97.49 -117.01 107.14
CA SER A 529 96.56 -117.41 106.08
C SER A 529 96.43 -116.35 104.98
N ILE A 530 96.37 -115.06 105.35
CA ILE A 530 96.37 -113.95 104.41
C ILE A 530 97.69 -113.87 103.63
N MET A 531 98.82 -114.09 104.31
CA MET A 531 100.14 -114.13 103.67
C MET A 531 100.33 -115.31 102.72
N LYS A 532 99.59 -116.41 102.89
CA LYS A 532 99.65 -117.59 102.00
C LYS A 532 98.82 -117.40 100.72
N ALA A 533 97.76 -116.59 100.77
CA ALA A 533 96.92 -116.24 99.62
C ALA A 533 97.50 -115.10 98.76
N PHE A 534 98.54 -114.43 99.24
CA PHE A 534 99.25 -113.37 98.53
C PHE A 534 100.41 -113.96 97.68
N THR A 535 100.08 -114.41 96.47
CA THR A 535 100.97 -115.14 95.55
C THR A 535 101.23 -114.38 94.24
N GLU A 536 102.20 -114.87 93.46
CA GLU A 536 102.58 -114.32 92.15
C GLU A 536 101.45 -114.37 91.09
N ASP A 537 100.55 -115.36 91.20
CA ASP A 537 99.40 -115.54 90.31
C ASP A 537 98.30 -114.48 90.46
N LEU A 538 98.38 -113.64 91.51
CA LEU A 538 97.41 -112.58 91.75
C LEU A 538 97.68 -111.37 90.83
N PRO A 539 96.73 -110.86 90.03
CA PRO A 539 96.98 -109.71 89.17
C PRO A 539 97.52 -108.49 89.95
N GLN A 540 98.51 -107.78 89.40
CA GLN A 540 99.18 -106.66 90.08
C GLN A 540 98.19 -105.59 90.57
N GLU A 541 97.14 -105.29 89.80
CA GLU A 541 96.09 -104.34 90.20
C GLU A 541 95.31 -104.80 91.44
N LEU A 542 95.15 -106.11 91.64
CA LEU A 542 94.49 -106.70 92.81
C LEU A 542 95.43 -106.75 94.03
N ARG A 543 96.72 -107.03 93.84
CA ARG A 543 97.75 -106.88 94.90
C ARG A 543 97.83 -105.44 95.40
N ASN A 544 97.85 -104.48 94.46
CA ASN A 544 97.83 -103.05 94.76
C ASN A 544 96.55 -102.61 95.49
N ARG A 545 95.38 -103.15 95.09
CA ARG A 545 94.12 -102.90 95.79
C ARG A 545 94.09 -103.49 97.20
N LEU A 546 94.63 -104.69 97.43
CA LEU A 546 94.71 -105.30 98.76
C LEU A 546 95.64 -104.52 99.72
N ILE A 547 96.77 -104.03 99.22
CA ILE A 547 97.65 -103.10 99.97
C ILE A 547 96.94 -101.76 100.21
N SER A 548 96.16 -101.27 99.23
CA SER A 548 95.34 -100.06 99.38
C SER A 548 94.20 -100.22 100.38
N VAL A 549 93.57 -101.39 100.48
CA VAL A 549 92.47 -101.67 101.41
C VAL A 549 92.99 -101.76 102.85
N THR A 550 94.14 -102.41 103.08
CA THR A 550 94.80 -102.43 104.41
C THR A 550 95.24 -101.04 104.90
N ARG A 551 95.54 -100.14 103.95
CA ARG A 551 95.78 -98.70 104.21
C ARG A 551 94.52 -97.97 104.70
N ASN A 552 93.36 -98.30 104.16
CA ASN A 552 92.07 -97.69 104.54
C ASN A 552 91.48 -98.28 105.83
N THR A 553 91.95 -99.47 106.27
CA THR A 553 91.52 -100.10 107.53
C THR A 553 92.45 -99.83 108.72
N GLY A 554 93.59 -99.17 108.52
CA GLY A 554 94.51 -98.74 109.58
C GLY A 554 95.41 -99.84 110.18
N ASP A 555 95.50 -101.01 109.54
CA ASP A 555 96.30 -102.16 110.01
C ASP A 555 97.74 -102.10 109.48
N ILE A 556 98.61 -101.48 110.26
CA ILE A 556 99.99 -101.16 109.87
C ILE A 556 100.87 -102.42 109.80
N GLU A 557 100.67 -103.40 110.69
CA GLU A 557 101.46 -104.64 110.70
C GLU A 557 101.19 -105.50 109.47
N LEU A 558 99.91 -105.63 109.07
CA LEU A 558 99.54 -106.40 107.88
C LEU A 558 99.99 -105.69 106.60
N LYS A 559 99.89 -104.35 106.56
CA LYS A 559 100.38 -103.53 105.44
C LYS A 559 101.88 -103.77 105.20
N ASP A 560 102.69 -103.74 106.24
CA ASP A 560 104.14 -103.85 106.12
C ASP A 560 104.55 -105.29 105.71
N ALA A 561 103.87 -106.31 106.22
CA ALA A 561 104.07 -107.70 105.81
C ALA A 561 103.72 -107.95 104.33
N LEU A 562 102.61 -107.38 103.83
CA LEU A 562 102.18 -107.49 102.43
C LEU A 562 103.10 -106.71 101.48
N THR A 563 103.55 -105.51 101.90
CA THR A 563 104.48 -104.69 101.11
C THR A 563 105.85 -105.37 100.96
N SER A 564 106.34 -105.99 102.03
CA SER A 564 107.60 -106.75 102.02
C SER A 564 107.54 -107.95 101.08
N LYS A 565 106.40 -108.67 101.05
CA LYS A 565 106.20 -109.83 100.18
C LYS A 565 105.97 -109.46 98.72
N ASP A 566 105.27 -108.37 98.42
CA ASP A 566 105.12 -107.85 97.06
C ASP A 566 106.49 -107.42 96.47
N SER A 567 107.37 -106.86 97.30
CA SER A 567 108.74 -106.52 96.90
C SER A 567 109.60 -107.75 96.60
N GLN A 568 109.36 -108.89 97.26
CA GLN A 568 110.04 -110.15 96.97
C GLN A 568 109.54 -110.81 95.68
N ILE A 569 108.23 -110.74 95.40
CA ILE A 569 107.61 -111.31 94.19
C ILE A 569 108.07 -110.58 92.92
N ASN A 570 108.27 -109.25 93.00
CA ASN A 570 108.70 -108.43 91.86
C ASN A 570 110.21 -108.56 91.53
N ASN A 571 111.04 -109.11 92.41
CA ASN A 571 112.49 -109.29 92.21
C ASN A 571 112.87 -110.68 91.63
N SER A 572 111.89 -111.55 91.31
CA SER A 572 112.11 -112.91 90.81
C SER A 572 111.72 -113.12 89.33
N LEU A 573 111.28 -112.06 88.64
CA LEU A 573 110.88 -112.10 87.22
C LEU A 573 111.88 -111.43 86.27
N ASP A 574 112.91 -110.80 86.80
CA ASP A 574 114.11 -110.40 86.10
C ASP A 574 115.28 -110.63 87.08
N THR A 575 116.49 -110.81 86.55
CA THR A 575 117.65 -110.16 87.17
C THR A 575 117.32 -108.76 87.71
#